data_AF-A0A382Z744-F1
#
_entry.id   AF-A0A382Z744-F1
#
_cell.length_a   1.000
_cell.length_b   1.000
_cell.length_c   1.000
_cell.angle_alpha   90.00
_cell.angle_beta   90.00
_cell.angle_gamma   90.00
#
_symmetry.space_group_name_H-M   'P 1'
#
loop_
_entity.id
_entity.type
_entity.pdbx_description
1 polymer ?
#
loop_
_entity_poly.entity_id
_entity_poly.type
_entity_poly.pdbx_seq_one_letter_code
_entity_poly.pdbx_strand_id
1 'polypeptide(L)' 'MNKIRIRLKAYDHTLLDKSTVKIVKTAKNTGAMVCGPIPLPTRRSLYTVNRSVFVD' A
#
# COMPACT_ATOMS: atom_id res chain seq x y z
N MET A 1 25.01 9.94 -1.20
CA MET A 1 24.29 8.84 -1.86
C MET A 1 22.79 9.00 -1.59
N ASN A 2 22.04 9.50 -2.57
CA ASN A 2 20.63 9.86 -2.40
C ASN A 2 19.75 8.61 -2.32
N LYS A 3 19.00 8.47 -1.23
CA LYS A 3 18.07 7.34 -1.00
C LYS A 3 16.63 7.83 -1.18
N ILE A 4 15.92 7.26 -2.15
CA ILE A 4 14.49 7.51 -2.35
C ILE A 4 13.70 6.49 -1.53
N ARG A 5 12.77 6.96 -0.69
CA ARG A 5 11.87 6.09 0.09
C ARG A 5 10.47 6.17 -0.49
N ILE A 6 9.97 5.06 -1.01
CA ILE A 6 8.63 4.97 -1.60
C ILE A 6 7.72 4.25 -0.60
N ARG A 7 6.60 4.89 -0.22
CA ARG A 7 5.55 4.27 0.59
C ARG A 7 4.28 4.17 -0.24
N LEU A 8 3.85 2.95 -0.54
CA LEU A 8 2.62 2.71 -1.28
C LEU A 8 1.49 2.43 -0.28
N LYS A 9 0.33 3.04 -0.52
CA LYS A 9 -0.91 2.82 0.24
C LYS A 9 -2.05 2.66 -0.74
N ALA A 10 -2.83 1.61 -0.59
CA ALA A 10 -4.03 1.37 -1.36
C ALA A 10 -5.06 0.66 -0.46
N TYR A 11 -6.33 0.76 -0.81
CA TYR A 11 -7.41 0.01 -0.16
C TYR A 11 -7.49 -1.44 -0.68
N ASP A 12 -7.20 -1.64 -1.96
CA ASP A 12 -7.14 -2.96 -2.60
C ASP A 12 -5.69 -3.44 -2.71
N HIS A 13 -5.43 -4.64 -2.22
CA HIS A 13 -4.12 -5.29 -2.27
C HIS A 13 -3.73 -5.70 -3.70
N THR A 14 -4.68 -6.09 -4.55
CA THR A 14 -4.38 -6.60 -5.90
C THR A 14 -3.73 -5.53 -6.78
N LEU A 15 -4.24 -4.30 -6.68
CA LEU A 15 -3.72 -3.14 -7.41
C LEU A 15 -2.38 -2.67 -6.83
N LEU A 16 -2.22 -2.77 -5.50
CA LEU A 16 -0.98 -2.48 -4.81
C LEU A 16 0.13 -3.40 -5.32
N ASP A 17 -0.13 -4.70 -5.33
CA ASP A 17 0.83 -5.74 -5.72
C ASP A 17 1.28 -5.58 -7.17
N LYS A 18 0.33 -5.39 -8.08
CA LYS A 18 0.61 -5.12 -9.51
C LYS A 18 1.52 -3.90 -9.69
N SER A 19 1.26 -2.85 -8.93
CA SER A 19 2.04 -1.61 -8.98
C SER A 19 3.44 -1.78 -8.38
N THR A 20 3.57 -2.46 -7.23
CA THR A 20 4.87 -2.78 -6.64
C THR A 20 5.74 -3.60 -7.58
N VAL A 21 5.20 -4.63 -8.22
CA VAL A 21 5.95 -5.48 -9.15
C VAL A 21 6.47 -4.65 -10.33
N LYS A 22 5.64 -3.77 -10.88
CA LYS A 22 6.04 -2.88 -11.98
C LYS A 22 7.19 -1.95 -11.56
N ILE A 23 7.08 -1.29 -10.40
CA ILE A 23 8.10 -0.36 -9.88
C ILE A 23 9.42 -1.10 -9.60
N VAL A 24 9.35 -2.27 -8.97
CA VAL A 24 10.54 -3.08 -8.67
C VAL A 24 11.23 -3.54 -9.95
N LYS A 25 10.47 -3.97 -10.97
CA LYS A 25 11.02 -4.36 -12.28
C LYS A 25 11.70 -3.18 -12.97
N THR A 26 11.08 -2.00 -12.98
CA THR A 26 11.68 -0.81 -13.58
C THR A 26 12.94 -0.36 -12.86
N ALA A 27 12.95 -0.37 -11.53
CA ALA A 27 14.11 0.05 -10.73
C ALA A 27 15.30 -0.92 -10.88
N LYS A 28 15.01 -2.23 -10.98
CA LYS A 28 16.02 -3.25 -11.31
C LYS A 28 16.61 -3.05 -12.71
N ASN A 29 15.77 -2.75 -13.70
CA ASN A 29 16.23 -2.50 -15.08
C ASN A 29 17.13 -1.27 -15.20
N THR A 30 16.91 -0.24 -14.39
CA THR A 30 17.77 0.96 -14.36
C THR A 30 19.04 0.78 -13.52
N GLY A 31 19.30 -0.42 -12.97
CA GLY A 31 20.50 -0.71 -12.19
C GLY A 31 20.50 -0.13 -10.77
N ALA A 32 19.34 0.30 -10.24
CA ALA A 32 19.25 0.80 -8.88
C ALA A 32 19.21 -0.35 -7.86
N MET A 33 19.87 -0.19 -6.72
CA MET A 33 19.76 -1.13 -5.60
C MET A 33 18.39 -1.00 -4.94
N VAL A 34 17.60 -2.09 -4.94
CA VAL A 34 16.24 -2.12 -4.41
C VAL A 34 16.19 -2.98 -3.15
N CYS A 35 15.80 -2.41 -2.01
CA CYS A 35 15.24 -3.22 -0.93
C CYS A 35 13.84 -3.64 -1.36
N GLY A 36 13.57 -4.95 -1.35
CA GLY A 36 12.31 -5.54 -1.84
C GLY A 36 11.04 -4.97 -1.18
N PRO A 37 9.85 -5.38 -1.66
CA PRO A 37 8.59 -4.92 -1.06
C PRO A 37 8.53 -5.38 0.41
N ILE A 38 8.58 -4.42 1.33
CA ILE A 38 8.46 -4.68 2.76
C ILE A 38 6.98 -4.47 3.12
N PRO A 39 6.22 -5.55 3.42
CA PRO A 39 4.83 -5.40 3.82
C PRO A 39 4.77 -4.73 5.19
N LEU A 40 3.91 -3.71 5.29
CA LEU A 40 3.63 -3.03 6.54
C LEU A 40 2.26 -3.49 7.07
N PRO A 41 2.04 -3.46 8.38
CA PRO A 41 0.74 -3.83 8.96
C PRO A 41 -0.39 -2.94 8.40
N THR A 42 -1.47 -3.59 7.99
CA THR A 42 -2.65 -2.92 7.43
C THR A 42 -3.39 -2.16 8.53
N ARG A 43 -3.66 -0.87 8.30
CA ARG A 43 -4.49 -0.08 9.21
C ARG A 43 -5.96 -0.34 8.89
N ARG A 44 -6.72 -0.77 9.89
CA ARG A 44 -8.17 -0.99 9.78
C ARG A 44 -8.88 0.08 10.62
N SER A 45 -9.66 0.93 9.97
CA SER A 45 -10.55 1.87 10.65
C SER A 45 -11.95 1.26 10.66
N LEU A 46 -12.47 0.98 11.85
CA LEU A 46 -13.82 0.48 12.06
C LEU A 46 -14.69 1.64 12.53
N TYR A 47 -15.80 1.87 11.82
CA TYR A 47 -16.80 2.86 12.18
C TYR A 47 -18.12 2.15 12.39
N THR A 48 -18.72 2.34 13.57
CA THR A 48 -20.04 1.83 13.91
C THR A 48 -21.04 2.96 13.85
N VAL A 49 -22.09 2.79 13.06
CA VAL A 49 -23.21 3.74 12.95
C VAL A 49 -24.51 3.06 13.36
N ASN A 50 -25.40 3.82 13.99
CA ASN A 50 -26.77 3.34 14.20
C ASN A 50 -27.43 3.15 12.83
N ARG A 51 -28.04 1.97 12.62
CA ARG A 51 -28.74 1.67 11.37
C ARG A 51 -30.07 2.42 11.27
N SER A 52 -30.70 2.72 12.41
CA SER A 52 -31.97 3.44 12.49
C SER A 52 -31.75 4.82 13.12
N VAL A 53 -32.52 5.79 12.66
CA VAL A 53 -32.56 7.14 13.24
C VAL A 53 -33.39 7.20 14.53
N PHE A 54 -34.30 6.25 14.75
CA PHE A 54 -35.19 6.19 15.90
C PHE A 54 -35.13 4.81 16.57
N VAL A 55 -35.15 4.80 17.90
CA VAL A 55 -35.26 3.63 18.77
C VAL A 55 -36.41 3.96 19.72
N ASP A 56 -37.46 3.14 19.71
CA ASP A 56 -38.61 3.22 20.61
C ASP A 56 -38.24 2.73 22.02
#